data_AF-A0A8F6MLS7-F1
#
_entry.id   AF-A0A8F6MLS7-F1
#
_cell.length_a   1.000
_cell.length_b   1.000
_cell.length_c   1.000
_cell.angle_alpha   90.00
_cell.angle_beta   90.00
_cell.angle_gamma   90.00
#
_symmetry.space_group_name_H-M   'P 1'
#
loop_
_entity.id
_entity.type
_entity.pdbx_description
1 polymer ?
#
loop_
_entity_poly.entity_id
_entity_poly.type
_entity_poly.pdbx_seq_one_letter_code
_entity_poly.pdbx_strand_id
1 'polypeptide(L)'
;MLSNSQFKRLIGIQPSTFLEMLEVLESSQVNTQRGRPSSLSLEDQLLMTLSYWREYRTLFHVAMSYGIHESTASRIIRLLAKIKKRSTFCLFFIQIKKSCSTIMST
;
A
#
# COMPACT_ATOMS: atom_id res chain seq x y z
N MET A 1 -14.69 -9.12 9.84
CA MET A 1 -13.52 -8.58 10.55
C MET A 1 -12.42 -9.63 10.52
N LEU A 2 -11.33 -9.39 9.78
CA LEU A 2 -10.16 -10.27 9.78
C LEU A 2 -9.47 -10.17 11.15
N SER A 3 -9.01 -11.28 11.70
CA SER A 3 -8.17 -11.24 12.91
C SER A 3 -6.81 -10.60 12.62
N ASN A 4 -6.19 -9.98 13.63
CA ASN A 4 -4.87 -9.34 13.50
C ASN A 4 -3.80 -10.27 12.90
N SER A 5 -3.88 -11.58 13.20
CA SER A 5 -2.97 -12.59 12.66
C SER A 5 -3.22 -12.88 11.18
N GLN A 6 -4.48 -12.97 10.74
CA GLN A 6 -4.84 -13.14 9.34
C GLN A 6 -4.46 -11.91 8.51
N PHE A 7 -4.71 -10.70 9.03
CA PHE A 7 -4.32 -9.46 8.37
C PHE A 7 -2.80 -9.38 8.19
N LYS A 8 -2.03 -9.70 9.25
CA LYS A 8 -0.57 -9.76 9.17
C LYS A 8 -0.08 -10.81 8.19
N ARG A 9 -0.73 -11.96 8.07
CA ARG A 9 -0.38 -12.99 7.08
C ARG A 9 -0.64 -12.51 5.64
N LEU A 10 -1.73 -11.78 5.43
CA LEU A 10 -2.17 -11.35 4.10
C LEU A 10 -1.34 -10.15 3.59
N ILE A 11 -1.12 -9.14 4.44
CA ILE A 11 -0.45 -7.89 4.06
C ILE A 11 1.02 -7.81 4.51
N GLY A 12 1.40 -8.60 5.51
CA GLY A 12 2.76 -8.59 6.07
C GLY A 12 3.02 -7.52 7.13
N ILE A 13 1.99 -6.75 7.53
CA ILE A 13 2.07 -5.68 8.53
C ILE A 13 0.99 -5.83 9.60
N GLN A 14 1.20 -5.25 10.77
CA GLN A 14 0.16 -5.19 11.80
C GLN A 14 -0.93 -4.17 11.43
N PRO A 15 -2.19 -4.40 11.81
CA PRO A 15 -3.28 -3.45 11.59
C PRO A 15 -3.02 -2.06 12.19
N SER A 16 -2.38 -2.00 13.36
CA SER A 16 -1.97 -0.73 14.00
C SER A 16 -1.05 0.08 13.10
N THR A 17 -0.01 -0.56 12.55
CA THR A 17 0.92 0.09 11.60
C THR A 17 0.19 0.51 10.31
N PHE A 18 -0.76 -0.29 9.83
CA PHE A 18 -1.56 0.09 8.67
C PHE A 18 -2.38 1.36 8.92
N LEU A 19 -2.94 1.52 10.12
CA LEU A 19 -3.67 2.73 10.50
C LEU A 19 -2.76 3.95 10.61
N GLU A 20 -1.57 3.82 11.23
CA GLU A 20 -0.58 4.91 11.27
C GLU A 20 -0.17 5.35 9.85
N MET A 21 -0.01 4.38 8.94
CA MET A 21 0.29 4.66 7.54
C MET A 21 -0.85 5.40 6.83
N LEU A 22 -2.10 5.06 7.17
CA LEU A 22 -3.30 5.72 6.65
C LEU A 22 -3.40 7.17 7.14
N GLU A 23 -3.13 7.43 8.42
CA GLU A 23 -3.14 8.77 9.00
C GLU A 23 -2.08 9.70 8.36
N VAL A 24 -0.88 9.17 8.13
CA VAL A 24 0.17 9.89 7.39
C VAL A 24 -0.23 10.14 5.93
N LEU A 25 -0.93 9.18 5.32
CA LEU A 25 -1.44 9.33 3.95
C LEU A 25 -2.50 10.42 3.88
N GLU A 26 -3.48 10.39 4.78
CA GLU A 26 -4.56 11.38 4.89
C GLU A 26 -3.99 12.80 5.05
N SER A 27 -3.10 12.99 6.03
CA SER A 27 -2.45 14.29 6.28
C SER A 27 -1.62 14.79 5.08
N SER A 28 -1.00 13.88 4.32
CA SER A 28 -0.27 14.23 3.10
C SER A 28 -1.18 14.55 1.89
N GLN A 29 -2.36 13.91 1.83
CA GLN A 29 -3.31 14.10 0.75
C GLN A 29 -4.09 15.40 0.88
N VAL A 30 -4.33 15.89 2.12
CA VAL A 30 -4.93 17.22 2.38
C VAL A 30 -4.20 18.33 1.59
N ASN A 31 -2.88 18.22 1.42
CA ASN A 31 -2.07 19.17 0.65
C ASN A 31 -2.05 18.92 -0.86
N THR A 32 -2.56 17.77 -1.34
CA THR A 32 -2.49 17.31 -2.73
C THR A 32 -3.87 17.21 -3.40
N GLN A 33 -4.97 17.47 -2.68
CA GLN A 33 -6.37 17.44 -3.17
C GLN A 33 -6.71 18.59 -4.16
N ARG A 34 -5.81 18.92 -5.07
CA ARG A 34 -6.12 19.75 -6.23
C ARG A 34 -6.65 18.84 -7.35
N GLY A 35 -7.87 18.30 -7.20
CA GLY A 35 -8.53 17.49 -8.25
C GLY A 35 -9.66 16.55 -7.82
N ARG A 36 -10.20 15.79 -8.79
CA ARG A 36 -11.31 14.83 -8.61
C ARG A 36 -10.92 13.75 -7.59
N PRO A 37 -11.79 13.46 -6.59
CA PRO A 37 -11.54 12.39 -5.64
C PRO A 37 -11.43 11.06 -6.39
N SER A 38 -10.43 10.27 -6.01
CA SER A 38 -10.25 8.91 -6.52
C SER A 38 -11.48 8.07 -6.18
N SER A 39 -11.97 7.28 -7.14
CA SER A 39 -13.07 6.33 -6.91
C SER A 39 -12.75 5.24 -5.88
N LEU A 40 -11.48 5.10 -5.49
CA LEU A 40 -10.98 4.09 -4.57
C LEU A 40 -10.72 4.73 -3.19
N SER A 41 -11.07 4.01 -2.12
CA SER A 41 -10.79 4.44 -0.73
C SER A 41 -9.28 4.56 -0.50
N LEU A 42 -8.86 5.35 0.50
CA LEU A 42 -7.44 5.48 0.84
C LEU A 42 -6.85 4.15 1.32
N GLU A 43 -7.64 3.37 2.04
CA GLU A 43 -7.28 2.04 2.51
C GLU A 43 -6.96 1.11 1.34
N ASP A 44 -7.83 1.06 0.34
CA ASP A 44 -7.64 0.23 -0.86
C ASP A 44 -6.45 0.70 -1.69
N GLN A 45 -6.19 2.00 -1.76
CA GLN A 45 -5.01 2.55 -2.45
C GLN A 45 -3.70 2.08 -1.81
N LEU A 46 -3.68 2.10 -0.47
CA LEU A 46 -2.54 1.64 0.30
C LEU A 46 -2.37 0.11 0.16
N LEU A 47 -3.47 -0.64 0.26
CA LEU A 47 -3.50 -2.09 0.12
C LEU A 47 -3.00 -2.55 -1.26
N MET A 48 -3.47 -1.88 -2.31
CA MET A 48 -3.09 -2.12 -3.70
C MET A 48 -1.59 -1.91 -3.89
N THR A 49 -1.04 -0.84 -3.30
CA THR A 49 0.38 -0.49 -3.44
C THR A 49 1.28 -1.44 -2.64
N LEU A 50 0.85 -1.85 -1.45
CA LEU A 50 1.55 -2.86 -0.66
C LEU A 50 1.59 -4.21 -1.39
N SER A 51 0.45 -4.62 -1.97
CA SER A 51 0.36 -5.84 -2.78
C SER A 51 1.25 -5.78 -4.01
N TYR A 52 1.29 -4.63 -4.69
CA TYR A 52 2.18 -4.39 -5.84
C TYR A 52 3.65 -4.52 -5.43
N TRP A 53 4.07 -3.93 -4.32
CA TRP A 53 5.47 -4.02 -3.90
C TRP A 53 5.89 -5.39 -3.35
N ARG A 54 4.94 -6.18 -2.84
CA ARG A 54 5.22 -7.53 -2.33
C ARG A 54 5.40 -8.54 -3.46
N GLU A 55 4.51 -8.49 -4.46
CA GLU A 55 4.41 -9.53 -5.49
C GLU A 55 4.81 -9.05 -6.90
N TYR A 56 5.16 -7.76 -7.05
CA TYR A 56 5.56 -7.14 -8.33
C TYR A 56 4.62 -7.48 -9.52
N ARG A 57 3.32 -7.68 -9.25
CA ARG A 57 2.32 -7.96 -10.29
C ARG A 57 2.21 -6.79 -11.27
N THR A 58 1.82 -7.07 -12.52
CA THR A 58 1.60 -6.04 -13.54
C THR A 58 0.51 -5.06 -13.10
N LEU A 59 0.67 -3.78 -13.46
CA LEU A 59 -0.29 -2.74 -13.12
C LEU A 59 -1.69 -3.05 -13.66
N PHE A 60 -1.77 -3.65 -14.84
CA PHE A 60 -3.02 -4.12 -15.43
C PHE A 60 -3.73 -5.14 -14.54
N HIS A 61 -3.03 -6.17 -14.06
CA HIS A 61 -3.62 -7.21 -13.22
C HIS A 61 -4.09 -6.66 -11.86
N VAL A 62 -3.27 -5.79 -11.27
CA VAL A 62 -3.63 -5.09 -10.04
C VAL A 62 -4.86 -4.22 -10.27
N ALA A 63 -4.87 -3.39 -11.31
CA ALA A 63 -5.98 -2.52 -11.64
C ALA A 63 -7.29 -3.30 -11.86
N MET A 64 -7.24 -4.43 -12.57
CA MET A 64 -8.38 -5.33 -12.77
C MET A 64 -8.90 -5.92 -11.46
N SER A 65 -8.02 -6.29 -10.53
CA SER A 65 -8.42 -6.83 -9.22
C SER A 65 -9.20 -5.81 -8.38
N TYR A 66 -8.94 -4.52 -8.56
CA TYR A 66 -9.59 -3.42 -7.87
C TYR A 66 -10.67 -2.71 -8.72
N GLY A 67 -10.96 -3.19 -9.93
CA GLY A 67 -11.97 -2.60 -10.82
C GLY A 67 -11.64 -1.18 -11.30
N ILE A 68 -10.35 -0.81 -11.36
CA ILE A 68 -9.89 0.51 -11.81
C ILE A 68 -9.12 0.42 -13.13
N HIS A 69 -8.96 1.55 -13.80
CA HIS A 69 -8.07 1.66 -14.95
C HIS A 69 -6.59 1.62 -14.53
N GLU A 70 -5.75 1.05 -15.39
CA GLU A 70 -4.29 0.97 -15.18
C GLU A 70 -3.65 2.35 -14.94
N SER A 71 -4.10 3.37 -15.66
CA SER A 71 -3.61 4.75 -15.50
C SER A 71 -3.88 5.30 -14.09
N THR A 72 -5.02 4.94 -13.49
CA THR A 72 -5.37 5.29 -12.11
C THR A 72 -4.46 4.54 -11.12
N ALA A 73 -4.27 3.23 -11.31
CA ALA A 73 -3.37 2.42 -10.49
C ALA A 73 -1.93 2.98 -10.50
N SER A 74 -1.43 3.32 -11.69
CA SER A 74 -0.11 3.93 -11.89
C SER A 74 0.05 5.28 -11.17
N ARG A 75 -0.99 6.12 -11.16
CA ARG A 75 -0.98 7.41 -10.45
C ARG A 75 -0.91 7.22 -8.93
N ILE A 76 -1.69 6.28 -8.39
CA ILE A 76 -1.74 5.96 -6.96
C ILE A 76 -0.37 5.47 -6.47
N ILE A 77 0.22 4.49 -7.18
CA ILE A 77 1.53 3.92 -6.80
C ILE A 77 2.62 4.99 -6.83
N ARG A 78 2.60 5.89 -7.82
CA ARG A 78 3.53 7.02 -7.89
C ARG A 78 3.35 8.02 -6.75
N LEU A 79 2.12 8.32 -6.37
CA LEU A 79 1.82 9.19 -5.22
C LEU A 79 2.38 8.59 -3.92
N LEU A 80 2.10 7.32 -3.67
CA LEU A 80 2.56 6.61 -2.48
C LEU A 80 4.08 6.43 -2.46
N ALA A 81 4.70 6.19 -3.62
CA ALA A 81 6.16 6.18 -3.75
C ALA A 81 6.78 7.55 -3.41
N LYS A 82 6.10 8.66 -3.73
CA LYS A 82 6.55 10.02 -3.39
C LYS A 82 6.44 10.29 -1.88
N ILE A 83 5.36 9.83 -1.24
CA ILE A 83 5.17 9.95 0.21
C ILE A 83 6.22 9.11 0.97
N LYS A 84 6.49 7.88 0.50
CA LYS A 84 7.53 7.00 1.03
C LYS A 84 8.93 7.63 1.05
N LYS A 85 9.26 8.49 0.08
CA LYS A 85 10.55 9.20 0.06
C LYS A 85 10.66 10.34 1.08
N ARG A 86 9.53 10.86 1.56
CA ARG A 86 9.47 12.07 2.38
C ARG A 86 9.32 11.79 3.87
N SER A 87 8.87 10.58 4.23
CA SER A 87 8.51 10.22 5.60
C SER A 87 9.17 8.91 6.03
N THR A 88 9.30 8.70 7.34
CA THR A 88 9.92 7.57 8.09
C THR A 88 9.45 6.15 7.71
N PHE A 89 8.58 6.05 6.70
CA PHE A 89 8.02 4.86 6.06
C PHE A 89 9.07 3.83 5.55
N CYS A 90 10.30 4.26 5.28
CA CYS A 90 11.35 3.40 4.73
C CYS A 90 11.76 2.26 5.69
N LEU A 91 11.73 2.50 7.00
CA LEU A 91 12.10 1.50 8.02
C LEU A 91 11.09 0.33 8.08
N PHE A 92 9.81 0.58 7.80
CA PHE A 92 8.77 -0.45 7.82
C PHE A 92 8.78 -1.34 6.56
N PHE A 93 9.30 -0.81 5.44
CA PHE A 93 9.50 -1.61 4.24
C PHE A 93 10.53 -2.74 4.42
N ILE A 94 11.53 -2.49 5.27
CA ILE A 94 12.57 -3.47 5.62
C ILE A 94 11.96 -4.64 6.41
N GLN A 95 10.93 -4.41 7.24
CA GLN A 95 10.21 -5.48 7.94
C GLN A 95 9.47 -6.42 6.98
N ILE A 96 8.84 -5.89 5.93
CA ILE A 96 8.16 -6.71 4.90
C ILE A 96 9.19 -7.56 4.11
N LYS A 97 10.33 -6.97 3.73
CA LYS A 97 11.43 -7.71 3.05
C LYS A 97 12.11 -8.74 3.96
N LYS A 98 12.28 -8.46 5.26
CA LYS A 98 12.87 -9.41 6.24
C LYS A 98 11.97 -10.64 6.47
N SER A 99 10.65 -10.46 6.61
CA SER A 99 9.74 -11.61 6.81
C SER A 99 9.67 -12.54 5.59
N CYS A 100 9.89 -12.02 4.38
CA CYS A 100 9.84 -12.83 3.16
C CYS A 100 11.10 -13.69 2.95
N SER A 101 12.26 -13.31 3.50
CA SER A 101 13.49 -14.13 3.40
C SER A 101 13.47 -15.37 4.29
N THR A 102 12.64 -15.40 5.34
CA THR A 102 12.52 -16.55 6.24
C THR A 102 11.58 -17.64 5.69
N ILE A 103 10.80 -17.37 4.64
CA ILE A 103 9.82 -18.33 4.07
C ILE A 103 10.34 -18.99 2.77
N MET A 104 11.50 -18.56 2.26
CA MET A 104 12.20 -19.20 1.12
C MET A 104 13.45 -19.99 1.55
N SER A 105 13.62 -20.25 2.85
CA SER A 105 14.73 -21.02 3.40
C SER A 105 14.21 -22.26 4.14
N THR A 106 13.44 -23.11 3.48
CA THR A 106 13.22 -24.51 3.86
C THR A 106 12.89 -25.32 2.61
#